data_AF-A0A1G7ZJH8-F1
#
_entry.id   AF-A0A1G7ZJH8-F1
#
_cell.length_a   1.000
_cell.length_b   1.000
_cell.length_c   1.000
_cell.angle_alpha   90.00
_cell.angle_beta   90.00
_cell.angle_gamma   90.00
#
_symmetry.space_group_name_H-M   'P 1'
#
loop_
_entity.id
_entity.type
_entity.pdbx_description
1 polymer ?
#
loop_
_entity_poly.entity_id
_entity_poly.type
_entity_poly.pdbx_seq_one_letter_code
_entity_poly.pdbx_strand_id
1 'polypeptide(L)'
;MANQAQRGLLGTRFKIEKFPEQDIAEMLRMCYQSEVERRNMKYVSDEATLEKIGKAAKFLCGNGKFGLLLYGTVGSGKTTLAKAICNIIGILYNSDLSSERKGVYRISALNLAKSIADDPTYFNKLKNQELLFIDDVGTEPASVKSWGNEFSPVTELIYARYDRQLFTIATSNLADEEFGDRYGERIADRMEEMFERLHYSQKSYRK
;
A
#
# COMPACT_ATOMS: atom_id res chain seq x y z
N MET A 1 -7.34 -3.99 -38.95
CA MET A 1 -8.18 -4.37 -37.79
C MET A 1 -7.36 -5.02 -36.65
N ALA A 2 -6.10 -4.63 -36.42
CA ALA A 2 -5.27 -5.18 -35.34
C ALA A 2 -5.02 -4.20 -34.17
N ASN A 3 -5.51 -2.95 -34.27
CA ASN A 3 -5.13 -1.85 -33.35
C ASN A 3 -6.19 -1.50 -32.29
N GLN A 4 -7.26 -2.29 -32.16
CA GLN A 4 -8.26 -2.13 -31.09
C GLN A 4 -8.19 -3.23 -30.02
N ALA A 5 -7.48 -4.33 -30.26
CA ALA A 5 -7.38 -5.45 -29.32
C ALA A 5 -6.33 -5.24 -28.20
N GLN A 6 -5.36 -4.32 -28.38
CA GLN A 6 -4.35 -4.02 -27.36
C GLN A 6 -4.74 -2.93 -26.35
N ARG A 7 -5.88 -2.24 -26.56
CA ARG A 7 -6.41 -1.26 -25.59
C ARG A 7 -7.27 -1.89 -24.48
N GLY A 8 -7.43 -3.22 -24.47
CA GLY A 8 -8.40 -3.93 -23.63
C GLY A 8 -7.91 -4.46 -22.27
N LEU A 9 -6.70 -4.14 -21.80
CA LEU A 9 -6.14 -4.75 -20.57
C LEU A 9 -5.42 -3.80 -19.61
N LEU A 10 -5.68 -2.49 -19.67
CA LEU A 10 -5.51 -1.63 -18.50
C LEU A 10 -6.84 -1.64 -17.76
N GLY A 11 -6.98 -2.56 -16.80
CA GLY A 11 -8.10 -2.53 -15.87
C GLY A 11 -8.21 -1.13 -15.27
N THR A 12 -9.43 -0.61 -15.11
CA THR A 12 -9.64 0.67 -14.43
C THR A 12 -8.98 0.63 -13.06
N ARG A 13 -8.14 1.62 -12.75
CA ARG A 13 -7.48 1.76 -11.43
C ARG A 13 -8.54 1.68 -10.32
N PHE A 14 -8.23 0.97 -9.24
CA PHE A 14 -9.14 0.84 -8.11
C PHE A 14 -9.44 2.21 -7.48
N LYS A 15 -10.72 2.43 -7.20
CA LYS A 15 -11.24 3.59 -6.46
C LYS A 15 -12.59 3.25 -5.84
N ILE A 16 -12.97 4.06 -4.86
CA ILE A 16 -14.27 4.01 -4.22
C ILE A 16 -15.17 5.07 -4.83
N GLU A 17 -16.17 4.65 -5.61
CA GLU A 17 -17.08 5.55 -6.34
C GLU A 17 -18.48 5.64 -5.72
N LYS A 18 -18.85 4.65 -4.91
CA LYS A 18 -20.22 4.50 -4.41
C LYS A 18 -20.57 5.47 -3.27
N PHE A 19 -19.58 6.17 -2.71
CA PHE A 19 -19.74 7.01 -1.54
C PHE A 19 -18.98 8.32 -1.70
N PRO A 20 -19.52 9.45 -1.19
CA PRO A 20 -18.80 10.71 -1.09
C PRO A 20 -17.47 10.57 -0.31
N GLU A 21 -16.47 11.39 -0.66
CA GLU A 21 -15.16 11.41 0.02
C GLU A 21 -15.28 11.64 1.53
N GLN A 22 -16.22 12.48 1.96
CA GLN A 22 -16.47 12.76 3.38
C GLN A 22 -16.94 11.53 4.15
N ASP A 23 -17.81 10.72 3.56
CA ASP A 23 -18.29 9.47 4.17
C ASP A 23 -17.14 8.45 4.25
N ILE A 24 -16.30 8.38 3.22
CA ILE A 24 -15.09 7.54 3.23
C ILE A 24 -14.10 7.99 4.30
N ALA A 25 -13.90 9.30 4.49
CA ALA A 25 -13.05 9.83 5.55
C ALA A 25 -13.57 9.43 6.95
N GLU A 26 -14.88 9.53 7.18
CA GLU A 26 -15.49 9.16 8.46
C GLU A 26 -15.45 7.65 8.71
N MET A 27 -15.81 6.82 7.72
CA MET A 27 -15.67 5.37 7.82
C MET A 27 -14.22 4.93 8.05
N LEU A 28 -13.26 5.61 7.40
CA LEU A 28 -11.84 5.34 7.57
C LEU A 28 -11.36 5.74 8.97
N ARG A 29 -11.88 6.84 9.54
CA ARG A 29 -11.65 7.24 10.94
C ARG A 29 -12.14 6.17 11.90
N MET A 30 -13.33 5.63 11.69
CA MET A 30 -13.86 4.53 12.50
C MET A 30 -13.00 3.26 12.39
N CYS A 31 -12.57 2.89 11.18
CA CYS A 31 -11.66 1.77 10.97
C CYS A 31 -10.30 1.99 11.64
N TYR A 32 -9.77 3.21 11.60
CA TYR A 32 -8.52 3.57 12.26
C TYR A 32 -8.64 3.46 13.78
N GLN A 33 -9.71 4.01 14.36
CA GLN A 33 -9.99 3.90 15.80
C GLN A 33 -10.07 2.44 16.23
N SER A 34 -10.81 1.60 15.48
CA SER A 34 -10.91 0.16 15.75
C SER A 34 -9.54 -0.54 15.72
N GLU A 35 -8.66 -0.19 14.77
CA GLU A 35 -7.29 -0.74 14.69
C GLU A 35 -6.38 -0.27 15.84
N VAL A 36 -6.63 0.90 16.42
CA VAL A 36 -5.93 1.37 17.64
C VAL A 36 -6.43 0.59 18.86
N GLU A 37 -7.74 0.53 19.05
CA GLU A 37 -8.38 -0.11 20.21
C GLU A 37 -8.14 -1.62 20.25
N ARG A 38 -8.08 -2.28 19.09
CA ARG A 38 -7.74 -3.72 18.98
C ARG A 38 -6.36 -4.07 19.58
N ARG A 39 -5.45 -3.09 19.68
CA ARG A 39 -4.13 -3.25 20.31
C ARG A 39 -4.09 -2.80 21.76
N ASN A 40 -5.25 -2.58 22.39
CA ASN A 40 -5.38 -2.02 23.74
C ASN A 40 -4.71 -0.64 23.88
N MET A 41 -4.66 0.12 22.79
CA MET A 41 -4.18 1.51 22.80
C MET A 41 -5.37 2.47 22.82
N LYS A 42 -5.18 3.67 23.38
CA LYS A 42 -6.20 4.72 23.36
C LYS A 42 -6.13 5.48 22.03
N TYR A 43 -7.26 5.55 21.32
CA TYR A 43 -7.39 6.43 20.15
C TYR A 43 -7.28 7.90 20.57
N VAL A 44 -6.48 8.64 19.82
CA VAL A 44 -6.31 10.10 19.95
C VAL A 44 -6.75 10.71 18.63
N SER A 45 -7.77 11.56 18.69
CA SER A 45 -8.28 12.29 17.53
C SER A 45 -7.53 13.63 17.41
N ASP A 46 -6.24 13.55 17.10
CA ASP A 46 -5.42 14.74 16.84
C ASP A 46 -5.50 15.19 15.37
N GLU A 47 -5.21 16.47 15.15
CA GLU A 47 -5.28 17.10 13.83
C GLU A 47 -4.41 16.39 12.79
N ALA A 48 -3.20 15.96 13.16
CA ALA A 48 -2.31 15.23 12.27
C ALA A 48 -2.92 13.90 11.80
N THR A 49 -3.54 13.15 12.71
CA THR A 49 -4.24 11.90 12.39
C THR A 49 -5.42 12.13 11.46
N LEU A 50 -6.24 13.15 11.74
CA LEU A 50 -7.39 13.52 10.90
C LEU A 50 -6.95 13.98 9.51
N GLU A 51 -5.87 14.75 9.41
CA GLU A 51 -5.27 15.18 8.13
C GLU A 51 -4.84 13.96 7.29
N LYS A 52 -4.16 12.97 7.89
CA LYS A 52 -3.74 11.76 7.17
C LYS A 52 -4.93 10.91 6.71
N ILE A 53 -5.97 10.80 7.54
CA ILE A 53 -7.22 10.11 7.18
C ILE A 53 -7.89 10.81 5.99
N GLY A 54 -8.01 12.15 6.02
CA GLY A 54 -8.58 12.92 4.92
C GLY A 54 -7.80 12.74 3.62
N LYS A 55 -6.47 12.82 3.66
CA LYS A 55 -5.63 12.57 2.49
C LYS A 55 -5.75 11.14 1.94
N ALA A 56 -5.84 10.14 2.83
CA ALA A 56 -6.08 8.76 2.42
C ALA A 56 -7.48 8.57 1.79
N ALA A 57 -8.52 9.20 2.33
CA ALA A 57 -9.86 9.17 1.75
C ALA A 57 -9.89 9.81 0.35
N LYS A 58 -9.25 10.97 0.19
CA LYS A 58 -9.06 11.63 -1.11
C LYS A 58 -8.35 10.74 -2.12
N PHE A 59 -7.28 10.04 -1.70
CA PHE A 59 -6.60 9.06 -2.56
C PHE A 59 -7.55 7.93 -2.99
N LEU A 60 -8.33 7.37 -2.07
CA LEU A 60 -9.25 6.27 -2.35
C LEU A 60 -10.40 6.66 -3.29
N CYS A 61 -10.82 7.92 -3.30
CA CYS A 61 -11.92 8.41 -4.14
C CYS A 61 -11.44 9.09 -5.44
N GLY A 62 -10.16 9.46 -5.52
CA GLY A 62 -9.58 10.23 -6.62
C GLY A 62 -9.16 9.38 -7.82
N ASN A 63 -8.88 10.04 -8.94
CA ASN A 63 -8.35 9.44 -10.17
C ASN A 63 -6.83 9.69 -10.36
N GLY A 64 -6.12 9.97 -9.26
CA GLY A 64 -4.71 10.37 -9.29
C GLY A 64 -3.74 9.19 -9.37
N LYS A 65 -2.76 9.20 -8.48
CA LYS A 65 -1.77 8.13 -8.31
C LYS A 65 -2.44 6.79 -7.94
N PHE A 66 -1.75 5.68 -8.15
CA PHE A 66 -2.28 4.32 -7.95
C PHE A 66 -1.59 3.57 -6.81
N GLY A 67 -0.76 4.26 -6.04
CA GLY A 67 -0.29 3.78 -4.75
C GLY A 67 -0.39 4.85 -3.67
N LEU A 68 -0.37 4.39 -2.42
CA LEU A 68 -0.25 5.24 -1.23
C LEU A 68 0.96 4.79 -0.40
N LEU A 69 1.94 5.67 -0.22
CA LEU A 69 3.12 5.45 0.61
C LEU A 69 2.99 6.24 1.90
N LEU A 70 2.93 5.53 3.03
CA LEU A 70 2.96 6.11 4.36
C LEU A 70 4.37 5.94 4.93
N TYR A 71 5.11 7.03 5.14
CA TYR A 71 6.53 6.96 5.51
C TYR A 71 6.90 7.94 6.62
N GLY A 72 8.06 7.75 7.25
CA GLY A 72 8.56 8.60 8.33
C GLY A 72 8.70 7.87 9.67
N THR A 73 8.51 8.57 10.80
CA THR A 73 8.92 8.10 12.14
C THR A 73 8.23 6.82 12.62
N VAL A 74 8.93 6.00 13.43
CA VAL A 74 8.40 4.76 13.99
C VAL A 74 7.28 5.05 15.01
N GLY A 75 6.23 4.22 15.02
CA GLY A 75 5.15 4.31 16.02
C GLY A 75 4.13 5.42 15.79
N SER A 76 4.19 6.11 14.65
CA SER A 76 3.35 7.26 14.29
C SER A 76 1.99 6.92 13.65
N GLY A 77 1.65 5.65 13.51
CA GLY A 77 0.32 5.21 13.03
C GLY A 77 0.21 4.85 11.53
N LYS A 78 1.33 4.83 10.79
CA LYS A 78 1.37 4.44 9.36
C LYS A 78 0.69 3.09 9.06
N THR A 79 1.16 2.02 9.70
CA THR A 79 0.57 0.69 9.56
C THR A 79 -0.88 0.64 10.06
N THR A 80 -1.25 1.47 11.05
CA THR A 80 -2.64 1.58 11.51
C THR A 80 -3.55 2.10 10.39
N LEU A 81 -3.15 3.20 9.73
CA LEU A 81 -3.93 3.75 8.62
C LEU A 81 -3.95 2.81 7.42
N ALA A 82 -2.83 2.19 7.07
CA ALA A 82 -2.79 1.18 6.00
C ALA A 82 -3.76 0.01 6.26
N LYS A 83 -3.81 -0.50 7.50
CA LYS A 83 -4.76 -1.56 7.90
C LYS A 83 -6.21 -1.07 7.90
N ALA A 84 -6.46 0.16 8.35
CA ALA A 84 -7.78 0.77 8.28
C ALA A 84 -8.30 0.88 6.83
N ILE A 85 -7.42 1.26 5.87
CA ILE A 85 -7.73 1.27 4.44
C ILE A 85 -8.07 -0.15 3.95
N CYS A 86 -7.27 -1.15 4.33
CA CYS A 86 -7.56 -2.52 3.95
C CYS A 86 -8.92 -3.01 4.51
N ASN A 87 -9.28 -2.58 5.72
CA ASN A 87 -10.55 -2.96 6.36
C ASN A 87 -11.75 -2.30 5.68
N ILE A 88 -11.71 -0.99 5.42
CA ILE A 88 -12.82 -0.31 4.73
C ILE A 88 -13.04 -0.89 3.33
N ILE A 89 -11.98 -1.21 2.58
CA ILE A 89 -12.11 -1.90 1.29
C ILE A 89 -12.81 -3.25 1.47
N GLY A 90 -12.41 -4.03 2.49
CA GLY A 90 -13.08 -5.29 2.82
C GLY A 90 -14.57 -5.10 3.15
N ILE A 91 -14.92 -4.10 3.97
CA ILE A 91 -16.30 -3.81 4.35
C ILE A 91 -17.15 -3.44 3.12
N LEU A 92 -16.61 -2.63 2.21
CA LEU A 92 -17.35 -2.11 1.07
C LEU A 92 -17.47 -3.10 -0.09
N TYR A 93 -16.49 -4.00 -0.26
CA TYR A 93 -16.39 -4.84 -1.46
C TYR A 93 -16.38 -6.35 -1.19
N ASN A 94 -16.10 -6.82 0.02
CA ASN A 94 -16.06 -8.25 0.34
C ASN A 94 -17.42 -8.78 0.83
N SER A 95 -18.49 -8.47 0.09
CA SER A 95 -19.83 -8.99 0.36
C SER A 95 -20.05 -10.32 -0.36
N ASP A 96 -20.74 -11.26 0.30
CA ASP A 96 -21.01 -12.55 -0.31
C ASP A 96 -21.87 -12.49 -1.57
N LEU A 97 -22.63 -11.40 -1.71
CA LEU A 97 -23.57 -11.13 -2.79
C LEU A 97 -22.94 -10.32 -3.94
N SER A 98 -21.70 -9.85 -3.80
CA SER A 98 -21.00 -9.08 -4.84
C SER A 98 -20.28 -10.00 -5.82
N SER A 99 -20.52 -9.81 -7.12
CA SER A 99 -19.71 -10.42 -8.19
C SER A 99 -18.31 -9.80 -8.30
N GLU A 100 -18.07 -8.65 -7.66
CA GLU A 100 -16.81 -7.91 -7.68
C GLU A 100 -16.18 -7.91 -6.27
N ARG A 101 -15.95 -9.09 -5.72
CA ARG A 101 -15.29 -9.18 -4.41
C ARG A 101 -13.86 -8.65 -4.49
N LYS A 102 -13.54 -7.68 -3.64
CA LYS A 102 -12.19 -7.13 -3.54
C LYS A 102 -11.68 -7.27 -2.11
N GLY A 103 -10.41 -7.60 -2.00
CA GLY A 103 -9.69 -7.69 -0.74
C GLY A 103 -8.25 -7.26 -0.95
N VAL A 104 -7.69 -6.57 0.04
CA VAL A 104 -6.28 -6.16 -0.01
C VAL A 104 -5.42 -7.30 0.51
N TYR A 105 -4.58 -7.86 -0.36
CA TYR A 105 -3.56 -8.82 0.06
C TYR A 105 -2.51 -8.11 0.91
N ARG A 106 -2.12 -8.69 2.05
CA ARG A 106 -1.18 -8.05 3.00
C ARG A 106 0.08 -8.89 3.14
N ILE A 107 1.25 -8.27 3.06
CA ILE A 107 2.55 -8.92 3.29
C ILE A 107 3.54 -7.91 3.87
N SER A 108 4.49 -8.34 4.71
CA SER A 108 5.62 -7.48 5.08
C SER A 108 6.72 -7.58 4.03
N ALA A 109 7.54 -6.53 3.89
CA ALA A 109 8.69 -6.55 2.97
C ALA A 109 9.67 -7.70 3.29
N LEU A 110 9.84 -8.02 4.58
CA LEU A 110 10.64 -9.18 5.01
C LEU A 110 10.05 -10.52 4.52
N ASN A 111 8.73 -10.72 4.62
CA ASN A 111 8.09 -11.95 4.16
C ASN A 111 8.05 -12.02 2.62
N LEU A 112 7.96 -10.87 1.94
CA LEU A 112 8.15 -10.78 0.49
C LEU A 112 9.54 -11.29 0.09
N ALA A 113 10.59 -10.85 0.77
CA ALA A 113 11.95 -11.31 0.50
C ALA A 113 12.10 -12.83 0.68
N LYS A 114 11.50 -13.40 1.73
CA LYS A 114 11.48 -14.87 1.95
C LYS A 114 10.76 -15.62 0.84
N SER A 115 9.63 -15.09 0.36
CA SER A 115 8.81 -15.75 -0.66
C SER A 115 9.55 -16.03 -1.98
N ILE A 116 10.57 -15.25 -2.33
CA ILE A 116 11.36 -15.47 -3.55
C ILE A 116 12.22 -16.74 -3.45
N ALA A 117 12.72 -17.02 -2.26
CA ALA A 117 13.51 -18.22 -2.00
C ALA A 117 12.60 -19.47 -1.93
N ASP A 118 11.48 -19.33 -1.21
CA ASP A 118 10.65 -20.47 -0.83
C ASP A 118 9.65 -20.87 -1.93
N ASP A 119 9.05 -19.90 -2.65
CA ASP A 119 8.04 -20.14 -3.68
C ASP A 119 7.99 -19.02 -4.74
N PRO A 120 8.76 -19.14 -5.84
CA PRO A 120 8.74 -18.17 -6.94
C PRO A 120 7.35 -17.99 -7.58
N THR A 121 6.49 -19.02 -7.54
CA THR A 121 5.12 -18.93 -8.06
C THR A 121 4.28 -18.01 -7.18
N TYR A 122 4.44 -18.12 -5.87
CA TYR A 122 3.79 -17.23 -4.92
C TYR A 122 4.28 -15.78 -5.05
N PHE A 123 5.59 -15.53 -5.23
CA PHE A 123 6.08 -14.18 -5.54
C PHE A 123 5.46 -13.62 -6.83
N ASN A 124 5.34 -14.44 -7.88
CA ASN A 124 4.64 -14.05 -9.10
C ASN A 124 3.15 -13.73 -8.86
N LYS A 125 2.46 -14.46 -7.98
CA LYS A 125 1.09 -14.12 -7.57
C LYS A 125 1.03 -12.77 -6.87
N LEU A 126 1.96 -12.46 -5.97
CA LEU A 126 2.04 -11.17 -5.27
C LEU A 126 2.20 -9.99 -6.23
N LYS A 127 3.06 -10.12 -7.25
CA LYS A 127 3.25 -9.13 -8.31
C LYS A 127 1.97 -8.82 -9.10
N ASN A 128 1.00 -9.73 -9.10
CA ASN A 128 -0.24 -9.63 -9.88
C ASN A 128 -1.50 -9.44 -9.01
N GLN A 129 -1.37 -9.29 -7.69
CA GLN A 129 -2.53 -9.00 -6.83
C GLN A 129 -3.16 -7.65 -7.24
N GLU A 130 -4.47 -7.63 -7.43
CA GLU A 130 -5.22 -6.41 -7.79
C GLU A 130 -4.95 -5.30 -6.77
N LEU A 131 -5.13 -5.62 -5.49
CA LEU A 131 -4.90 -4.74 -4.36
C LEU A 131 -3.85 -5.34 -3.43
N LEU A 132 -2.73 -4.65 -3.23
CA LEU A 132 -1.63 -5.12 -2.36
C LEU A 132 -1.28 -4.07 -1.32
N PHE A 133 -1.08 -4.51 -0.09
CA PHE A 133 -0.42 -3.76 0.97
C PHE A 133 0.90 -4.45 1.34
N ILE A 134 2.00 -3.73 1.18
CA ILE A 134 3.33 -4.10 1.65
C ILE A 134 3.73 -3.29 2.88
N ASP A 135 3.92 -3.95 4.01
CA ASP A 135 4.27 -3.32 5.30
C ASP A 135 5.79 -3.31 5.53
N ASP A 136 6.30 -2.24 6.13
CA ASP A 136 7.70 -2.06 6.54
C ASP A 136 8.73 -2.17 5.38
N VAL A 137 8.44 -1.55 4.24
CA VAL A 137 9.37 -1.35 3.13
C VAL A 137 10.63 -0.62 3.63
N GLY A 138 11.80 -1.18 3.31
CA GLY A 138 13.12 -0.70 3.70
C GLY A 138 13.78 -1.60 4.75
N THR A 139 13.04 -2.52 5.37
CA THR A 139 13.55 -3.44 6.40
C THR A 139 14.04 -4.78 5.84
N GLU A 140 13.70 -5.08 4.59
CA GLU A 140 14.09 -6.31 3.92
C GLU A 140 15.57 -6.33 3.51
N PRO A 141 16.18 -7.50 3.22
CA PRO A 141 17.49 -7.56 2.56
C PRO A 141 17.47 -6.87 1.18
N ALA A 142 18.55 -6.15 0.82
CA ALA A 142 18.66 -5.47 -0.48
C ALA A 142 18.55 -6.46 -1.66
N SER A 143 19.17 -7.62 -1.48
CA SER A 143 19.07 -8.74 -2.40
C SER A 143 18.95 -10.07 -1.66
N VAL A 144 18.35 -11.05 -2.34
CA VAL A 144 18.23 -12.43 -1.89
C VAL A 144 18.76 -13.34 -2.99
N LYS A 145 19.58 -14.32 -2.62
CA LYS A 145 20.06 -15.34 -3.54
C LYS A 145 19.13 -16.54 -3.50
N SER A 146 18.63 -16.96 -4.67
CA SER A 146 17.74 -18.10 -4.81
C SER A 146 18.08 -18.83 -6.11
N TRP A 147 18.39 -20.13 -6.02
CA TRP A 147 18.76 -20.98 -7.17
C TRP A 147 19.88 -20.39 -8.06
N GLY A 148 20.89 -19.78 -7.45
CA GLY A 148 22.01 -19.15 -8.15
C GLY A 148 21.73 -17.79 -8.77
N ASN A 149 20.48 -17.33 -8.75
CA ASN A 149 20.09 -15.99 -9.19
C ASN A 149 20.01 -15.03 -7.99
N GLU A 150 20.25 -13.75 -8.26
CA GLU A 150 20.11 -12.66 -7.30
C GLU A 150 18.86 -11.86 -7.61
N PHE A 151 18.02 -11.64 -6.60
CA PHE A 151 16.75 -10.94 -6.72
C PHE A 151 16.71 -9.75 -5.79
N SER A 152 16.06 -8.67 -6.21
CA SER A 152 15.80 -7.49 -5.38
C SER A 152 14.30 -7.39 -5.10
N PRO A 153 13.81 -7.92 -3.96
CA PRO A 153 12.39 -8.28 -3.80
C PRO A 153 11.42 -7.11 -3.98
N VAL A 154 11.68 -6.00 -3.27
CA VAL A 154 10.83 -4.80 -3.34
C VAL A 154 11.00 -4.11 -4.68
N THR A 155 12.23 -3.98 -5.18
CA THR A 155 12.52 -3.38 -6.49
C THR A 155 11.75 -4.06 -7.61
N GLU A 156 11.80 -5.40 -7.68
CA GLU A 156 11.08 -6.18 -8.69
C GLU A 156 9.56 -6.10 -8.52
N LEU A 157 9.08 -6.07 -7.27
CA LEU A 157 7.65 -5.90 -6.99
C LEU A 157 7.15 -4.54 -7.47
N ILE A 158 7.84 -3.45 -7.10
CA ILE A 158 7.47 -2.08 -7.48
C ILE A 158 7.53 -1.92 -8.99
N TYR A 159 8.57 -2.44 -9.63
CA TYR A 159 8.68 -2.46 -11.09
C TYR A 159 7.45 -3.10 -11.74
N ALA A 160 7.11 -4.33 -11.34
CA ALA A 160 6.01 -5.07 -11.94
C ALA A 160 4.63 -4.43 -11.70
N ARG A 161 4.45 -3.79 -10.53
CA ARG A 161 3.18 -3.13 -10.16
C ARG A 161 3.04 -1.74 -10.77
N TYR A 162 4.16 -1.04 -10.98
CA TYR A 162 4.21 0.22 -11.72
C TYR A 162 3.78 0.02 -13.17
N ASP A 163 4.38 -0.95 -13.88
CA ASP A 163 4.08 -1.20 -15.31
C ASP A 163 2.59 -1.55 -15.55
N ARG A 164 1.95 -2.18 -14.57
CA ARG A 164 0.54 -2.58 -14.62
C ARG A 164 -0.40 -1.60 -13.91
N GLN A 165 0.14 -0.56 -13.29
CA GLN A 165 -0.59 0.44 -12.53
C GLN A 165 -1.52 -0.15 -11.43
N LEU A 166 -1.05 -1.19 -10.74
CA LEU A 166 -1.83 -1.90 -9.73
C LEU A 166 -1.87 -1.15 -8.39
N PHE A 167 -3.03 -1.19 -7.74
CA PHE A 167 -3.28 -0.51 -6.46
C PHE A 167 -2.31 -0.99 -5.38
N THR A 168 -1.50 -0.09 -4.82
CA THR A 168 -0.44 -0.48 -3.89
C THR A 168 -0.40 0.42 -2.67
N ILE A 169 -0.56 -0.14 -1.48
CA ILE A 169 -0.27 0.56 -0.22
C ILE A 169 1.11 0.11 0.24
N ALA A 170 1.95 1.05 0.67
CA ALA A 170 3.24 0.76 1.25
C ALA A 170 3.42 1.55 2.56
N THR A 171 4.06 0.95 3.56
CA THR A 171 4.55 1.68 4.72
C THR A 171 6.08 1.61 4.76
N SER A 172 6.74 2.66 5.26
CA SER A 172 8.20 2.67 5.41
C SER A 172 8.65 3.51 6.60
N ASN A 173 9.81 3.19 7.17
CA ASN A 173 10.51 4.06 8.11
C ASN A 173 11.65 4.86 7.48
N LEU A 174 11.88 4.69 6.18
CA LEU A 174 12.86 5.47 5.43
C LEU A 174 12.44 6.94 5.41
N ALA A 175 13.43 7.84 5.53
CA ALA A 175 13.33 9.23 5.16
C ALA A 175 13.24 9.35 3.63
N ASP A 176 12.89 10.55 3.15
CA ASP A 176 12.63 10.78 1.74
C ASP A 176 13.87 10.50 0.88
N GLU A 177 15.02 11.00 1.36
CA GLU A 177 16.31 10.93 0.70
C GLU A 177 16.87 9.50 0.67
N GLU A 178 16.44 8.64 1.59
CA GLU A 178 16.96 7.26 1.72
C GLU A 178 16.39 6.30 0.66
N PHE A 179 15.28 6.64 -0.02
CA PHE A 179 14.68 5.76 -1.03
C PHE A 179 15.58 5.58 -2.25
N GLY A 180 16.26 6.64 -2.70
CA GLY A 180 17.22 6.60 -3.81
C GLY A 180 18.41 5.70 -3.51
N ASP A 181 19.04 5.91 -2.35
CA ASP A 181 20.15 5.08 -1.88
C ASP A 181 19.75 3.61 -1.71
N ARG A 182 18.53 3.37 -1.24
CA ARG A 182 18.04 2.02 -0.93
C ARG A 182 17.65 1.22 -2.17
N TYR A 183 16.96 1.83 -3.13
CA TYR A 183 16.33 1.14 -4.26
C TYR A 183 16.90 1.54 -5.63
N GLY A 184 17.78 2.53 -5.66
CA GLY A 184 18.31 3.15 -6.87
C GLY A 184 17.38 4.22 -7.45
N GLU A 185 17.98 5.25 -8.06
CA GLU A 185 17.30 6.41 -8.65
C GLU A 185 16.11 6.05 -9.53
N ARG A 186 16.26 5.00 -10.37
CA ARG A 186 15.19 4.56 -11.28
C ARG A 186 13.95 4.06 -10.55
N ILE A 187 14.11 3.43 -9.39
CA ILE A 187 12.97 2.94 -8.60
C ILE A 187 12.39 4.07 -7.75
N ALA A 188 13.25 4.94 -7.19
CA ALA A 188 12.80 6.13 -6.48
C ALA A 188 11.92 7.03 -7.37
N ASP A 189 12.33 7.28 -8.61
CA ASP A 189 11.56 8.05 -9.60
C ASP A 189 10.19 7.42 -9.88
N ARG A 190 10.14 6.10 -10.09
CA ARG A 190 8.86 5.38 -10.25
C ARG A 190 7.99 5.41 -9.01
N MET A 191 8.59 5.33 -7.82
CA MET A 191 7.84 5.46 -6.57
C MET A 191 7.23 6.86 -6.46
N GLU A 192 7.96 7.90 -6.87
CA GLU A 192 7.44 9.27 -6.88
C GLU A 192 6.26 9.41 -7.85
N GLU A 193 6.30 8.82 -9.04
CA GLU A 193 5.14 8.83 -9.94
C GLU A 193 3.95 7.98 -9.44
N MET A 194 4.23 6.81 -8.86
CA MET A 194 3.24 5.82 -8.45
C MET A 194 2.49 6.18 -7.18
N PHE A 195 3.17 6.77 -6.19
CA PHE A 195 2.67 6.89 -4.82
C PHE A 195 2.23 8.30 -4.46
N GLU A 196 1.00 8.44 -3.96
CA GLU A 196 0.65 9.56 -3.09
C GLU A 196 1.40 9.37 -1.77
N ARG A 197 2.09 10.40 -1.28
CA ARG A 197 3.05 10.26 -0.17
C ARG A 197 2.54 10.97 1.08
N LEU A 198 2.36 10.20 2.15
CA LEU A 198 1.95 10.69 3.46
C LEU A 198 3.15 10.60 4.42
N HIS A 199 3.81 11.73 4.64
CA HIS A 199 4.92 11.82 5.58
C HIS A 199 4.44 11.95 7.04
N TYR A 200 5.01 11.17 7.94
CA TYR A 200 4.74 11.14 9.38
C TYR A 200 5.96 11.61 10.16
N SER A 201 5.82 12.72 10.88
CA SER A 201 6.86 13.31 11.72
C SER A 201 6.50 13.33 13.21
N GLN A 202 5.27 12.94 13.57
CA GLN A 202 4.83 12.95 14.96
C GLN A 202 5.55 11.94 15.85
N LYS A 203 5.53 12.19 17.15
CA LYS A 203 6.05 11.27 18.18
C LYS A 203 5.26 9.95 18.16
N SER A 204 5.92 8.88 18.61
CA SER A 204 5.29 7.57 18.75
C SER A 204 4.07 7.62 19.66
N TYR A 205 2.98 6.99 19.23
CA TYR A 205 1.79 6.75 20.05
C TYR A 205 1.97 5.59 21.04
N ARG A 206 3.02 4.77 20.86
CA ARG A 206 3.37 3.69 21.80
C ARG A 206 3.96 4.33 23.05
N LYS A 207 3.28 4.17 24.19
CA LYS A 207 3.77 4.50 25.52
C LYS A 207 4.28 3.25 26.21
#